data_AF-A0A821ZF06-F1
#
_entry.id   AF-A0A821ZF06-F1
#
_cell.length_a   1.000
_cell.length_b   1.000
_cell.length_c   1.000
_cell.angle_alpha   90.00
_cell.angle_beta   90.00
_cell.angle_gamma   90.00
#
_symmetry.space_group_name_H-M   'P 1'
#
loop_
_entity.id
_entity.type
_entity.pdbx_description
1 polymer ?
#
loop_
_entity_poly.entity_id
_entity_poly.type
_entity_poly.pdbx_seq_one_letter_code
_entity_poly.pdbx_strand_id
1 'polypeptide(L)'
;MSNLNQDDVFGSLRSQLLLSHIEKLPKFTGRSKQNVSKWLREWSLFVQKLLDTFESSSKADIAFNRLRQYQQSLHQDVRQYYFELMKLCKEANPLMDESSKLQYLKDGLKSSLRFDILLKNPTTTEEFLKYAQKIEELRSIDEQQGMMEQSSQQQRKNFLNMHKKLKN
;
A
#
# COMPACT_ATOMS: atom_id res chain seq x y z
N MET A 1 10.57 -21.27 -18.82
CA MET A 1 9.35 -21.03 -18.01
C MET A 1 8.82 -19.68 -18.42
N SER A 2 7.91 -19.65 -19.39
CA SER A 2 7.45 -18.44 -20.07
C SER A 2 6.24 -17.87 -19.33
N ASN A 3 6.33 -16.60 -18.96
CA ASN A 3 5.21 -15.78 -18.50
C ASN A 3 4.07 -15.83 -19.52
N LEU A 4 2.93 -16.42 -19.14
CA LEU A 4 1.67 -16.27 -19.86
C LEU A 4 1.08 -14.92 -19.42
N ASN A 5 1.18 -13.94 -20.32
CA ASN A 5 0.69 -12.58 -20.14
C ASN A 5 -0.83 -12.59 -19.88
N GLN A 6 -1.22 -11.99 -18.75
CA GLN A 6 -2.61 -11.75 -18.36
C GLN A 6 -3.38 -10.89 -19.39
N ASP A 7 -2.64 -10.13 -20.22
CA ASP A 7 -3.16 -9.32 -21.33
C ASP A 7 -3.74 -10.17 -22.49
N ASP A 8 -3.27 -11.40 -22.68
CA ASP A 8 -3.77 -12.29 -23.75
C ASP A 8 -5.17 -12.84 -23.46
N VAL A 9 -5.50 -13.05 -22.18
CA VAL A 9 -6.81 -13.58 -21.78
C VAL A 9 -7.89 -12.52 -22.00
N PHE A 10 -7.61 -11.27 -21.62
CA PHE A 10 -8.52 -10.15 -21.87
C PHE A 10 -8.62 -9.81 -23.36
N GLY A 11 -7.51 -9.90 -24.11
CA GLY A 11 -7.52 -9.75 -25.56
C GLY A 11 -8.38 -10.81 -26.26
N SER A 12 -8.28 -12.07 -25.81
CA SER A 12 -9.07 -13.19 -26.33
C SER A 12 -10.55 -13.07 -25.98
N LEU A 13 -10.89 -12.71 -24.73
CA LEU A 13 -12.28 -12.46 -24.33
C LEU A 13 -12.89 -11.28 -25.10
N ARG A 14 -12.13 -10.19 -25.28
CA ARG A 14 -12.56 -9.03 -26.08
C ARG A 14 -12.83 -9.42 -27.53
N SER A 15 -11.98 -10.26 -28.10
CA SER A 15 -12.13 -10.76 -29.47
C SER A 15 -13.34 -11.68 -29.61
N GLN A 16 -13.56 -12.60 -28.66
CA GLN A 16 -14.74 -13.47 -28.63
C GLN A 16 -16.06 -12.70 -28.40
N LEU A 17 -16.05 -11.68 -27.54
CA LEU A 17 -17.22 -10.85 -27.28
C LEU A 17 -17.59 -9.99 -28.50
N LEU A 18 -16.59 -9.45 -29.20
CA LEU A 18 -16.78 -8.71 -30.46
C LEU A 18 -17.29 -9.64 -31.56
N LEU A 19 -16.68 -10.82 -31.73
CA LEU A 19 -17.06 -11.77 -32.78
C LEU A 19 -18.48 -12.33 -32.58
N SER A 20 -18.90 -12.59 -31.34
CA SER A 20 -20.24 -13.11 -31.04
C SER A 20 -21.38 -12.10 -31.21
N HIS A 21 -21.07 -10.80 -31.36
CA HIS A 21 -22.08 -9.74 -31.50
C HIS A 21 -22.04 -9.01 -32.85
N ILE A 22 -21.01 -9.24 -33.69
CA ILE A 22 -20.92 -8.65 -35.04
C ILE A 22 -22.12 -9.01 -35.92
N GLU A 23 -22.69 -10.22 -35.78
CA GLU A 23 -23.87 -10.64 -36.54
C GLU A 23 -25.18 -9.98 -36.07
N LYS A 24 -25.21 -9.43 -34.85
CA LYS A 24 -26.36 -8.70 -34.28
C LYS A 24 -26.29 -7.20 -34.51
N LEU A 25 -25.22 -6.71 -35.15
CA LEU A 25 -25.15 -5.31 -35.54
C LEU A 25 -26.21 -5.03 -36.60
N PRO A 26 -26.99 -3.94 -36.47
CA PRO A 26 -27.96 -3.57 -37.49
C PRO A 26 -27.25 -3.42 -38.82
N LYS A 27 -27.67 -4.20 -39.83
CA LYS A 27 -27.13 -4.09 -41.19
C LYS A 27 -27.41 -2.67 -41.68
N PHE A 28 -26.36 -1.86 -41.82
CA PHE A 28 -26.46 -0.50 -42.35
C PHE A 28 -26.72 -0.55 -43.85
N THR A 29 -27.95 -0.90 -44.23
CA THR A 29 -28.46 -0.63 -45.57
C THR A 29 -28.73 0.87 -45.62
N GLY A 30 -27.86 1.61 -46.30
CA GLY A 30 -27.84 3.06 -46.30
C GLY A 30 -29.21 3.67 -46.61
N ARG A 31 -29.80 4.36 -45.62
CA ARG A 31 -30.78 5.46 -45.71
C ARG A 31 -31.39 5.77 -44.33
N SER A 32 -30.59 6.09 -43.31
CA SER A 32 -31.09 6.88 -42.16
C SER A 32 -29.95 7.40 -41.31
N LYS A 33 -29.66 8.69 -41.42
CA LYS A 33 -28.69 9.39 -40.55
C LYS A 33 -29.12 9.40 -39.07
N GLN A 34 -30.42 9.23 -38.80
CA GLN A 34 -30.99 9.21 -37.44
C GLN A 34 -30.66 7.90 -36.70
N ASN A 35 -30.47 6.79 -37.42
CA ASN A 35 -30.12 5.51 -36.79
C ASN A 35 -28.65 5.45 -36.35
N VAL A 36 -27.75 6.13 -37.06
CA VAL A 36 -26.32 6.17 -36.70
C VAL A 36 -26.11 6.95 -35.39
N SER A 37 -26.71 8.13 -35.26
CA SER A 37 -26.54 8.97 -34.06
C SER A 37 -27.15 8.34 -32.81
N LYS A 38 -28.30 7.68 -32.94
CA LYS A 38 -28.93 6.92 -31.85
C LYS A 38 -28.04 5.75 -31.41
N TRP A 39 -27.56 4.95 -32.36
CA TRP A 39 -26.68 3.83 -32.06
C TRP A 39 -25.35 4.26 -31.42
N LEU A 40 -24.74 5.35 -31.89
CA LEU A 40 -23.51 5.90 -31.29
C LEU A 40 -23.72 6.34 -29.84
N ARG A 41 -24.88 6.95 -29.53
CA ARG A 41 -25.22 7.34 -28.16
C ARG A 41 -25.47 6.13 -27.26
N GLU A 42 -26.22 5.14 -27.74
CA GLU A 42 -26.48 3.90 -27.00
C GLU A 42 -25.19 3.09 -26.77
N TRP A 43 -24.31 3.03 -27.77
CA TRP A 43 -22.99 2.43 -27.64
C TRP A 43 -22.10 3.20 -26.66
N SER A 44 -22.08 4.53 -26.70
CA SER A 44 -21.32 5.35 -25.75
C SER A 44 -21.81 5.14 -24.31
N LEU A 45 -23.13 5.11 -24.10
CA LEU A 45 -23.71 4.81 -22.79
C LEU A 45 -23.40 3.39 -22.32
N PHE A 46 -23.43 2.42 -23.23
CA PHE A 46 -23.04 1.04 -22.94
C PHE A 46 -21.56 0.95 -22.54
N VAL A 47 -20.66 1.57 -23.31
CA VAL A 47 -19.22 1.59 -23.01
C VAL A 47 -18.95 2.29 -21.68
N GLN A 48 -19.59 3.43 -21.41
CA GLN A 48 -19.48 4.10 -20.11
C GLN A 48 -19.95 3.21 -18.98
N LYS A 49 -21.13 2.60 -19.10
CA LYS A 49 -21.66 1.72 -18.07
C LYS A 49 -20.79 0.48 -17.85
N LEU A 50 -20.20 -0.05 -18.92
CA LEU A 50 -19.28 -1.18 -18.85
C LEU A 50 -17.97 -0.77 -18.15
N LEU A 51 -17.39 0.38 -18.49
CA LEU A 51 -16.23 0.93 -17.78
C LEU A 51 -16.55 1.17 -16.30
N ASP A 52 -17.66 1.84 -15.97
CA ASP A 52 -18.07 2.09 -14.59
C ASP A 52 -18.25 0.79 -13.79
N THR A 53 -18.80 -0.25 -14.43
CA THR A 53 -19.08 -1.55 -13.78
C THR A 53 -17.80 -2.30 -13.43
N PHE A 54 -16.76 -2.24 -14.27
CA PHE A 54 -15.54 -3.03 -14.08
C PHE A 54 -14.35 -2.24 -13.54
N GLU A 55 -14.31 -0.91 -13.74
CA GLU A 55 -13.23 -0.05 -13.29
C GLU A 55 -13.36 0.30 -11.80
N SER A 56 -14.58 0.43 -11.28
CA SER A 56 -14.82 0.85 -9.90
C SER A 56 -14.56 -0.25 -8.88
N SER A 57 -15.08 -1.47 -9.10
CA SER A 57 -14.91 -2.58 -8.16
C SER A 57 -13.46 -3.07 -8.14
N SER A 58 -12.87 -3.32 -9.32
CA SER A 58 -11.52 -3.88 -9.39
C SER A 58 -10.46 -2.96 -8.78
N LYS A 59 -10.51 -1.65 -9.02
CA LYS A 59 -9.54 -0.70 -8.46
C LYS A 59 -9.69 -0.55 -6.95
N ALA A 60 -10.93 -0.41 -6.45
CA ALA A 60 -11.19 -0.33 -5.02
C ALA A 60 -10.76 -1.62 -4.32
N ASP A 61 -11.09 -2.78 -4.87
CA ASP A 61 -10.71 -4.09 -4.31
C ASP A 61 -9.18 -4.28 -4.28
N ILE A 62 -8.48 -3.88 -5.33
CA ILE A 62 -7.01 -3.88 -5.37
C ILE A 62 -6.45 -2.95 -4.30
N ALA A 63 -6.99 -1.73 -4.17
CA ALA A 63 -6.55 -0.76 -3.16
C ALA A 63 -6.81 -1.26 -1.74
N PHE A 64 -7.96 -1.88 -1.48
CA PHE A 64 -8.27 -2.51 -0.19
C PHE A 64 -7.35 -3.68 0.14
N ASN A 65 -7.05 -4.54 -0.83
CA ASN A 65 -6.11 -5.63 -0.65
C ASN A 65 -4.70 -5.10 -0.34
N ARG A 66 -4.27 -4.06 -1.05
CA ARG A 66 -3.00 -3.39 -0.79
C ARG A 66 -2.94 -2.79 0.61
N LEU A 67 -4.00 -2.09 1.04
CA LEU A 67 -4.10 -1.53 2.38
C LEU A 67 -4.02 -2.61 3.46
N ARG A 68 -4.76 -3.72 3.29
CA ARG A 68 -4.80 -4.83 4.27
C ARG A 68 -3.47 -5.55 4.41
N GLN A 69 -2.68 -5.62 3.35
CA GLN A 69 -1.37 -6.26 3.34
C GLN A 69 -0.23 -5.30 3.70
N TYR A 70 -0.51 -4.00 3.81
CA TYR A 70 0.53 -3.01 4.04
C TYR A 70 1.08 -3.09 5.46
N GLN A 71 2.38 -3.30 5.57
CA GLN A 71 3.11 -3.33 6.84
C GLN A 71 4.31 -2.39 6.76
N GLN A 72 4.66 -1.79 7.91
CA GLN A 72 5.86 -0.99 8.04
C GLN A 72 7.08 -1.85 7.76
N SER A 73 7.87 -1.44 6.78
CA SER A 73 9.11 -2.14 6.43
C SER A 73 10.20 -1.91 7.50
N LEU A 74 11.19 -2.80 7.58
CA LEU A 74 12.26 -2.74 8.59
C LEU A 74 13.01 -1.40 8.61
N HIS A 75 13.27 -0.83 7.43
CA HIS A 75 14.00 0.42 7.25
C HIS A 75 13.10 1.65 7.06
N GLN A 76 11.79 1.46 7.12
CA GLN A 76 10.85 2.54 6.93
C GLN A 76 10.60 3.24 8.27
N ASP A 77 10.80 4.55 8.29
CA ASP A 77 10.46 5.37 9.45
C ASP A 77 8.94 5.47 9.64
N VAL A 78 8.53 5.76 10.87
CA VAL A 78 7.11 5.86 11.25
C VAL A 78 6.37 6.91 10.42
N ARG A 79 7.02 8.03 10.09
CA ARG A 79 6.39 9.15 9.40
C ARG A 79 6.07 8.77 7.95
N GLN A 80 7.01 8.11 7.26
CA GLN A 80 6.81 7.56 5.93
C GLN A 80 5.70 6.50 5.94
N TYR A 81 5.74 5.58 6.90
CA TYR A 81 4.70 4.56 7.07
C TYR A 81 3.32 5.18 7.23
N TYR A 82 3.20 6.21 8.07
CA TYR A 82 1.97 6.93 8.32
C TYR A 82 1.40 7.55 7.04
N PHE A 83 2.21 8.34 6.31
CA PHE A 83 1.71 9.05 5.12
C PHE A 83 1.35 8.11 3.98
N GLU A 84 2.12 7.05 3.77
CA GLU A 84 1.79 6.02 2.79
C GLU A 84 0.50 5.29 3.15
N LEU A 85 0.31 4.92 4.42
CA LEU A 85 -0.95 4.30 4.85
C LEU A 85 -2.13 5.27 4.67
N MET A 86 -2.00 6.56 5.02
CA MET A 86 -3.07 7.54 4.81
C MET A 86 -3.44 7.68 3.33
N LYS A 87 -2.45 7.62 2.43
CA LYS A 87 -2.68 7.60 0.99
C LYS A 87 -3.46 6.36 0.56
N LEU A 88 -3.06 5.18 1.04
CA LEU A 88 -3.76 3.92 0.77
C LEU A 88 -5.19 3.90 1.31
N CYS A 89 -5.41 4.44 2.51
CA CYS A 89 -6.75 4.61 3.07
C CYS A 89 -7.62 5.47 2.16
N LYS A 90 -7.08 6.59 1.64
CA LYS A 90 -7.79 7.48 0.72
C LYS A 90 -8.06 6.83 -0.64
N GLU A 91 -7.14 6.02 -1.15
CA GLU A 91 -7.30 5.28 -2.41
C GLU A 91 -8.35 4.16 -2.28
N ALA A 92 -8.37 3.44 -1.16
CA ALA A 92 -9.32 2.37 -0.90
C ALA A 92 -10.72 2.89 -0.57
N ASN A 93 -10.82 3.86 0.34
CA ASN A 93 -12.08 4.49 0.73
C ASN A 93 -11.85 5.93 1.22
N PRO A 94 -12.19 6.95 0.41
CA PRO A 94 -12.07 8.36 0.79
C PRO A 94 -12.83 8.74 2.06
N LEU A 95 -13.89 7.99 2.41
CA LEU A 95 -14.75 8.21 3.58
C LEU A 95 -14.41 7.26 4.74
N MET A 96 -13.23 6.64 4.72
CA MET A 96 -12.79 5.76 5.80
C MET A 96 -12.75 6.51 7.13
N ASP A 97 -13.37 5.92 8.14
CA ASP A 97 -13.45 6.46 9.48
C ASP A 97 -12.09 6.40 10.20
N GLU A 98 -11.97 7.25 11.23
CA GLU A 98 -10.72 7.41 11.98
C GLU A 98 -10.31 6.14 12.72
N SER A 99 -11.28 5.39 13.26
CA SER A 99 -11.03 4.16 14.01
C SER A 99 -10.48 3.06 13.10
N SER A 100 -11.04 2.90 11.90
CA SER A 100 -10.52 1.97 10.90
C SER A 100 -9.10 2.32 10.47
N LYS A 101 -8.80 3.58 10.16
CA LYS A 101 -7.44 4.04 9.83
C LYS A 101 -6.45 3.71 10.93
N LEU A 102 -6.85 3.97 12.18
CA LEU A 102 -6.03 3.71 13.34
C LEU A 102 -5.80 2.22 13.58
N GLN A 103 -6.78 1.38 13.29
CA GLN A 103 -6.63 -0.07 13.35
C GLN A 103 -5.57 -0.55 12.34
N TYR A 104 -5.63 -0.08 11.09
CA TYR A 104 -4.61 -0.40 10.09
C TYR A 104 -3.22 0.07 10.49
N LEU A 105 -3.09 1.27 11.07
CA LEU A 105 -1.83 1.78 11.63
C LEU A 105 -1.27 0.87 12.73
N LYS A 106 -2.14 0.39 13.64
CA LYS A 106 -1.76 -0.47 14.76
C LYS A 106 -1.36 -1.89 14.31
N ASP A 107 -2.03 -2.42 13.30
CA ASP A 107 -1.83 -3.78 12.81
C ASP A 107 -0.61 -3.91 11.91
N GLY A 108 -0.33 -2.89 11.08
CA GLY A 108 0.82 -2.89 10.18
C GLY A 108 2.12 -2.38 10.80
N LEU A 109 2.10 -1.92 12.05
CA LEU A 109 3.26 -1.37 12.73
C LEU A 109 4.35 -2.42 12.99
N LYS A 110 5.63 -2.04 12.84
CA LYS A 110 6.75 -2.95 13.09
C LYS A 110 6.77 -3.41 14.56
N SER A 111 7.12 -4.67 14.77
CA SER A 111 7.09 -5.32 16.08
C SER A 111 7.93 -4.60 17.14
N SER A 112 9.04 -3.97 16.74
CA SER A 112 9.89 -3.20 17.64
C SER A 112 9.19 -1.99 18.24
N LEU A 113 8.22 -1.37 17.57
CA LEU A 113 7.49 -0.21 18.11
C LEU A 113 6.09 -0.56 18.66
N ARG A 114 5.56 -1.71 18.25
CA ARG A 114 4.15 -2.09 18.48
C ARG A 114 3.74 -2.03 19.94
N PHE A 115 4.52 -2.64 20.84
CA PHE A 115 4.16 -2.70 22.25
C PHE A 115 4.09 -1.29 22.88
N ASP A 116 5.13 -0.49 22.69
CA ASP A 116 5.25 0.84 23.31
C ASP A 116 4.17 1.80 22.83
N ILE A 117 3.82 1.76 21.54
CA ILE A 117 2.79 2.60 20.95
C ILE A 117 1.39 2.16 21.41
N LEU A 118 1.11 0.85 21.44
CA LEU A 118 -0.17 0.34 21.92
C LEU A 118 -0.38 0.66 23.40
N LEU A 119 0.67 0.65 24.21
CA LEU A 119 0.59 1.05 25.63
C LEU A 119 0.15 2.51 25.81
N LYS A 120 0.44 3.39 24.84
CA LYS A 120 -0.01 4.79 24.85
C LYS A 120 -1.48 4.95 24.47
N ASN A 121 -2.13 3.91 23.96
CA ASN A 121 -3.54 3.91 23.57
C ASN A 121 -3.94 5.16 22.74
N PRO A 122 -3.29 5.42 21.59
CA PRO A 122 -3.72 6.51 20.73
C PRO A 122 -5.18 6.30 20.31
N THR A 123 -5.94 7.39 20.26
CA THR A 123 -7.35 7.44 19.87
C THR A 123 -7.56 8.08 18.50
N THR A 124 -6.58 8.86 18.03
CA THR A 124 -6.56 9.46 16.70
C THR A 124 -5.31 9.07 15.92
N THR A 125 -5.36 9.22 14.59
CA THR A 125 -4.21 9.00 13.71
C THR A 125 -3.06 9.97 14.01
N GLU A 126 -3.38 11.21 14.37
CA GLU A 126 -2.40 12.23 14.78
C GLU A 126 -1.70 11.87 16.11
N GLU A 127 -2.45 11.41 17.10
CA GLU A 127 -1.88 10.93 18.37
C GLU A 127 -0.97 9.73 18.13
N PHE A 128 -1.39 8.80 17.28
CA PHE A 128 -0.55 7.68 16.87
C PHE A 128 0.77 8.18 16.29
N LEU A 129 0.74 9.10 15.32
CA LEU A 129 1.95 9.63 14.70
C LEU A 129 2.87 10.28 15.73
N LYS A 130 2.31 11.11 16.61
CA LYS A 130 3.06 11.80 17.67
C LYS A 130 3.77 10.83 18.62
N TYR A 131 3.06 9.82 19.12
CA TYR A 131 3.66 8.84 20.02
C TYR A 131 4.68 7.96 19.31
N ALA A 132 4.37 7.54 18.10
CA ALA A 132 5.22 6.66 17.34
C ALA A 132 6.54 7.33 16.94
N GLN A 133 6.51 8.62 16.54
CA GLN A 133 7.73 9.40 16.29
C GLN A 133 8.59 9.53 17.54
N LYS A 134 7.98 9.87 18.68
CA LYS A 134 8.71 10.02 19.94
C LYS A 134 9.38 8.71 20.37
N ILE A 135 8.69 7.58 20.24
CA ILE A 135 9.24 6.27 20.60
C ILE A 135 10.37 5.86 19.65
N GLU A 136 10.21 6.11 18.35
CA GLU A 136 11.26 5.84 17.36
C GLU A 136 12.52 6.66 17.60
N GLU A 137 12.36 7.96 17.94
CA GLU A 137 13.47 8.83 18.32
C GLU A 137 14.18 8.33 19.59
N LEU A 138 13.42 7.99 20.64
CA LEU A 138 13.98 7.47 21.89
C LEU A 138 14.77 6.18 21.68
N ARG A 139 14.25 5.25 20.85
CA ARG A 139 14.97 4.01 20.51
C ARG A 139 16.24 4.29 19.71
N SER A 140 16.20 5.21 18.76
CA SER A 140 17.39 5.59 18.00
C SER A 140 18.49 6.13 18.91
N ILE A 141 18.14 6.95 19.92
CA ILE A 141 19.08 7.47 20.91
C ILE A 141 19.64 6.33 21.78
N ASP A 142 18.79 5.44 22.28
CA ASP A 142 19.19 4.30 23.12
C ASP A 142 20.15 3.35 22.37
N GLU A 143 19.85 3.05 21.10
CA GLU A 143 20.72 2.25 20.23
C GLU A 143 22.10 2.91 20.03
N GLN A 144 22.15 4.23 19.82
CA GLN A 144 23.41 4.97 19.69
C GLN A 144 24.23 4.94 20.99
N GLN A 145 23.57 5.10 22.15
CA GLN A 145 24.24 5.03 23.45
C GLN A 145 24.81 3.64 23.72
N GLY A 146 24.04 2.58 23.46
CA GLY A 146 24.50 1.20 23.60
C GLY A 146 25.74 0.90 22.74
N MET A 147 25.78 1.39 21.50
CA MET A 147 26.94 1.21 20.60
C MET A 147 28.19 1.94 21.10
N MET A 148 28.04 3.16 21.64
CA MET A 148 29.15 3.93 22.22
C MET A 148 29.72 3.27 23.47
N GLU A 149 28.86 2.74 24.34
CA GLU A 149 29.28 2.03 25.55
C GLU A 149 30.03 0.74 25.21
N GLN A 150 29.52 -0.07 24.29
CA GLN A 150 30.17 -1.31 23.86
C GLN A 150 31.56 -1.05 23.26
N SER A 151 31.69 -0.01 22.43
CA SER A 151 32.98 0.40 21.85
C SER A 151 33.98 0.83 22.92
N SER A 152 33.52 1.61 23.91
CA SER A 152 34.35 2.09 25.02
C SER A 152 34.81 0.93 25.92
N GLN A 153 33.92 -0.02 26.21
CA GLN A 153 34.26 -1.22 27.00
C GLN A 153 35.26 -2.11 26.25
N GLN A 154 35.12 -2.27 24.93
CA GLN A 154 36.07 -3.06 24.14
C GLN A 154 37.46 -2.43 24.11
N GLN A 155 37.56 -1.10 23.97
CA GLN A 155 38.84 -0.40 24.06
C GLN A 155 39.51 -0.56 25.42
N ARG A 156 38.73 -0.46 26.52
CA ARG A 156 39.24 -0.70 27.88
C ARG A 156 39.75 -2.13 28.06
N LYS A 157 39.03 -3.14 27.55
CA LYS A 157 39.47 -4.55 27.58
C LYS A 157 40.77 -4.74 26.78
N ASN A 158 40.86 -4.16 25.60
CA ASN A 158 42.06 -4.23 24.76
C ASN A 158 43.28 -3.61 25.47
N PHE A 159 43.10 -2.46 26.11
CA PHE A 159 44.16 -1.79 26.88
C PHE A 159 44.64 -2.63 28.07
N LEU A 160 43.70 -3.20 28.85
CA LEU A 160 44.04 -4.09 29.97
C LEU A 160 44.83 -5.32 29.50
N ASN A 161 44.44 -5.90 28.37
CA ASN A 161 45.10 -7.08 27.80
C ASN A 161 46.52 -6.77 27.31
N MET A 162 46.76 -5.57 26.76
CA MET A 162 48.11 -5.12 26.39
C MET A 162 49.03 -4.97 27.61
N HIS A 163 48.55 -4.35 28.68
CA HIS A 163 49.34 -4.18 29.91
C HIS A 163 49.66 -5.50 30.60
N LYS A 164 48.76 -6.49 30.54
CA LYS A 164 49.05 -7.85 31.04
C LYS A 164 50.14 -8.55 30.22
N LYS A 165 50.19 -8.35 28.90
CA LYS A 165 51.23 -8.93 28.03
C LYS A 165 52.62 -8.34 28.25
N LEU A 166 52.72 -7.08 28.72
CA LEU A 166 54.01 -6.43 28.96
C LEU A 166 54.66 -6.79 30.31
N LYS A 167 53.94 -7.50 31.18
CA LYS A 167 54.40 -7.90 32.52
C LYS A 167 54.79 -9.39 32.64
N ASN A 168 54.64 -10.15 31.56
CA ASN A 168 55.06 -11.54 31.41
C ASN A 168 56.15 -11.62 30.33
#